data_AF-A0A6I2GFF9-F1
#
_entry.id   AF-A0A6I2GFF9-F1
#
_cell.length_a   1.000
_cell.length_b   1.000
_cell.length_c   1.000
_cell.angle_alpha   90.00
_cell.angle_beta   90.00
_cell.angle_gamma   90.00
#
_symmetry.space_group_name_H-M   'P 1'
#
loop_
_entity.id
_entity.type
_entity.pdbx_description
1 polymer ?
#
loop_
_entity_poly.entity_id
_entity_poly.type
_entity_poly.pdbx_seq_one_letter_code
_entity_poly.pdbx_strand_id
1 'polypeptide(L)'
;MPRETAAHERRVALTPADVAELRSRNVEVRVQQGAGWYADFTNRAYAAAGATLVAQREQVFADPAATVDCIIANDPELIVCAAGHRGNQAPILLDQHALDALTAGAVIVDPTAKAGGNCIATVPNTTVVLPNGITIAHRSNYPAERPHAASRAYGAATTAQILGLIPLSPGR
;
A
#
# COMPACT_ATOMS: atom_id res chain seq x y z
N MET A 1 4.57 4.39 -2.94
CA MET A 1 4.17 5.04 -1.67
C MET A 1 4.34 6.56 -1.74
N PRO A 2 3.23 7.31 -1.77
CA PRO A 2 3.27 8.77 -1.78
C PRO A 2 3.41 9.32 -0.34
N ARG A 3 3.70 10.61 -0.20
CA ARG A 3 3.66 11.30 1.10
C ARG A 3 2.22 11.48 1.56
N GLU A 4 1.94 11.31 2.84
CA GLU A 4 0.60 11.59 3.37
C GLU A 4 0.26 13.09 3.31
N THR A 5 -0.97 13.42 2.90
CA THR A 5 -1.44 14.81 2.71
C THR A 5 -2.44 15.25 3.78
N ALA A 6 -3.00 14.32 4.55
CA ALA A 6 -3.95 14.67 5.61
C ALA A 6 -3.23 15.34 6.78
N ALA A 7 -3.78 16.45 7.29
CA ALA A 7 -3.11 17.34 8.25
C ALA A 7 -2.61 16.67 9.55
N HIS A 8 -3.19 15.53 9.94
CA HIS A 8 -2.84 14.81 11.17
C HIS A 8 -2.38 13.38 10.91
N GLU A 9 -2.18 12.99 9.65
CA GLU A 9 -1.63 11.68 9.31
C GLU A 9 -0.11 11.81 9.12
N ARG A 10 0.65 11.23 10.04
CA ARG A 10 2.12 11.28 10.06
C ARG A 10 2.78 9.94 9.76
N ARG A 11 1.97 8.89 9.59
CA ARG A 11 2.47 7.53 9.34
C ARG A 11 2.88 7.38 7.87
N VAL A 12 3.54 6.26 7.59
CA VAL A 12 3.85 5.80 6.24
C VAL A 12 3.21 4.44 5.97
N ALA A 13 2.86 4.17 4.72
CA ALA A 13 2.31 2.87 4.33
C ALA A 13 3.36 1.75 4.32
N LEU A 14 4.61 2.08 4.03
CA LEU A 14 5.75 1.17 4.01
C LEU A 14 6.93 1.83 4.72
N THR A 15 7.50 1.16 5.71
CA THR A 15 8.79 1.52 6.30
C THR A 15 9.94 1.09 5.37
N PRO A 16 11.16 1.61 5.54
CA PRO A 16 12.33 1.11 4.81
C PRO A 16 12.56 -0.40 4.98
N ALA A 17 12.20 -0.98 6.12
CA ALA A 17 12.29 -2.43 6.33
C ALA A 17 11.29 -3.20 5.46
N ASP A 18 10.04 -2.72 5.37
CA ASP A 18 9.03 -3.31 4.49
C ASP A 18 9.47 -3.21 3.01
N VAL A 19 10.07 -2.08 2.63
CA VAL A 19 10.63 -1.89 1.28
C VAL A 19 11.73 -2.90 0.99
N ALA A 20 12.68 -3.08 1.90
CA ALA A 20 13.78 -4.03 1.70
C ALA A 20 13.26 -5.47 1.50
N GLU A 21 12.24 -5.86 2.27
CA GLU A 21 11.59 -7.16 2.13
C GLU A 21 10.83 -7.32 0.80
N LEU A 22 10.19 -6.26 0.31
CA LEU A 22 9.55 -6.28 -1.01
C LEU A 22 10.60 -6.35 -2.14
N ARG A 23 11.70 -5.59 -2.03
CA ARG A 23 12.79 -5.59 -3.02
C ARG A 23 13.51 -6.93 -3.09
N SER A 24 13.66 -7.65 -1.98
CA SER A 24 14.27 -9.00 -1.97
C SER A 24 13.47 -10.03 -2.78
N ARG A 25 12.19 -9.73 -3.05
CA ARG A 25 11.26 -10.53 -3.86
C ARG A 25 11.03 -9.91 -5.26
N ASN A 26 11.95 -9.06 -5.73
CA ASN A 26 11.90 -8.38 -7.02
C ASN A 26 10.70 -7.43 -7.24
N VAL A 27 9.99 -7.00 -6.18
CA VAL A 27 8.89 -6.03 -6.31
C VAL A 27 9.46 -4.63 -6.53
N GLU A 28 9.02 -3.88 -7.55
CA GLU A 28 9.40 -2.47 -7.68
C GLU A 28 8.69 -1.62 -6.61
N VAL A 29 9.44 -0.75 -5.92
CA VAL A 29 8.86 0.18 -4.93
C VAL A 29 9.28 1.61 -5.26
N ARG A 30 8.31 2.44 -5.67
CA ARG A 30 8.50 3.89 -5.84
C ARG A 30 8.08 4.63 -4.57
N VAL A 31 8.88 5.57 -4.10
CA VAL A 31 8.60 6.36 -2.89
C VAL A 31 8.73 7.85 -3.20
N GLN A 32 7.70 8.64 -2.89
CA GLN A 32 7.79 10.09 -2.98
C GLN A 32 8.83 10.62 -1.98
N GLN A 33 9.71 11.51 -2.43
CA GLN A 33 10.67 12.17 -1.56
C GLN A 33 9.94 12.86 -0.38
N GLY A 34 10.46 12.64 0.82
CA GLY A 34 9.89 13.17 2.06
C GLY A 34 8.64 12.48 2.57
N ALA A 35 8.22 11.37 1.97
CA ALA A 35 7.09 10.59 2.48
C ALA A 35 7.29 10.12 3.93
N GLY A 36 8.53 9.81 4.32
CA GLY A 36 8.85 9.28 5.64
C GLY A 36 9.26 10.28 6.72
N TRP A 37 9.36 11.58 6.41
CA TRP A 37 9.98 12.54 7.33
C TRP A 37 9.31 12.63 8.70
N TYR A 38 7.98 12.55 8.76
CA TYR A 38 7.25 12.61 10.03
C TYR A 38 7.20 11.28 10.79
N ALA A 39 7.68 10.21 10.18
CA ALA A 39 7.84 8.89 10.78
C ALA A 39 9.32 8.55 11.01
N ASP A 40 10.20 9.57 11.04
CA ASP A 40 11.65 9.46 11.24
C ASP A 40 12.39 8.61 10.20
N PHE A 41 11.80 8.43 9.01
CA PHE A 41 12.44 7.75 7.89
C PHE A 41 12.97 8.75 6.85
N THR A 42 14.28 8.67 6.60
CA THR A 42 14.94 9.54 5.63
C THR A 42 14.83 9.00 4.20
N ASN A 43 14.91 9.89 3.21
CA ASN A 43 15.04 9.49 1.80
C ASN A 43 16.21 8.52 1.59
N ARG A 44 17.34 8.76 2.28
CA ARG A 44 18.52 7.90 2.23
C ARG A 44 18.21 6.48 2.71
N ALA A 45 17.41 6.32 3.76
CA ALA A 45 17.01 5.01 4.26
C ALA A 45 16.15 4.24 3.23
N TYR A 46 15.20 4.91 2.58
CA TYR A 46 14.41 4.30 1.50
C TYR A 46 15.25 3.92 0.29
N ALA A 47 16.16 4.80 -0.15
CA ALA A 47 17.08 4.49 -1.26
C ALA A 47 17.99 3.30 -0.92
N ALA A 48 18.52 3.25 0.30
CA ALA A 48 19.33 2.12 0.78
C ALA A 48 18.54 0.81 0.86
N ALA A 49 17.23 0.88 1.14
CA ALA A 49 16.32 -0.26 1.09
C ALA A 49 15.94 -0.69 -0.34
N GLY A 50 16.41 0.03 -1.37
CA GLY A 50 16.19 -0.29 -2.78
C GLY A 50 14.94 0.34 -3.40
N ALA A 51 14.31 1.32 -2.75
CA ALA A 51 13.22 2.08 -3.37
C ALA A 51 13.75 3.07 -4.42
N THR A 52 12.97 3.23 -5.50
CA THR A 52 13.12 4.32 -6.46
C THR A 52 12.49 5.59 -5.87
N LEU A 53 13.29 6.63 -5.65
CA LEU A 53 12.78 7.91 -5.15
C LEU A 53 12.23 8.77 -6.30
N VAL A 54 11.00 9.25 -6.15
CA VAL A 54 10.36 10.15 -7.13
C VAL A 54 10.07 11.51 -6.51
N ALA A 55 10.14 12.57 -7.31
CA ALA A 55 9.98 13.94 -6.83
C ALA A 55 8.49 14.32 -6.69
N GLN A 56 7.70 14.00 -7.71
CA GLN A 56 6.29 14.34 -7.78
C GLN A 56 5.43 13.20 -7.28
N ARG A 57 4.28 13.55 -6.68
CA ARG A 57 3.34 12.57 -6.12
C ARG A 57 2.80 11.67 -7.21
N GLU A 58 2.51 12.24 -8.37
CA GLU A 58 1.91 11.59 -9.53
C GLU A 58 2.82 10.47 -10.05
N GLN A 59 4.14 10.64 -9.95
CA GLN A 59 5.13 9.63 -10.35
C GLN A 59 5.14 8.39 -9.44
N VAL A 60 4.50 8.45 -8.28
CA VAL A 60 4.29 7.28 -7.43
C VAL A 60 3.14 6.44 -7.94
N PHE A 61 2.10 7.09 -8.45
CA PHE A 61 0.92 6.39 -8.95
C PHE A 61 1.21 5.97 -10.40
N ALA A 62 1.03 4.70 -10.70
CA ALA A 62 0.91 4.31 -12.09
C ALA A 62 -0.41 4.89 -12.62
N ASP A 63 -0.40 5.46 -13.83
CA ASP A 63 -1.63 5.58 -14.60
C ASP A 63 -2.03 4.20 -15.16
N PRO A 64 -3.26 4.03 -15.68
CA PRO A 64 -3.69 2.74 -16.22
C PRO A 64 -2.77 2.23 -17.35
N ALA A 65 -2.27 3.09 -18.24
CA ALA A 65 -1.41 2.68 -19.34
C ALA A 65 -0.05 2.18 -18.83
N ALA A 66 0.58 2.91 -17.93
CA ALA A 66 1.82 2.49 -17.26
C ALA A 66 1.63 1.21 -16.43
N THR A 67 0.42 0.96 -15.92
CA THR A 67 0.09 -0.28 -15.22
C THR A 67 0.06 -1.46 -16.18
N VAL A 68 -0.55 -1.31 -17.36
CA VAL A 68 -0.54 -2.33 -18.43
C VAL A 68 0.88 -2.64 -18.88
N ASP A 69 1.70 -1.62 -19.16
CA ASP A 69 3.10 -1.81 -19.57
C ASP A 69 3.90 -2.58 -18.51
N CYS A 70 3.65 -2.27 -17.23
CA CYS A 70 4.29 -2.96 -16.11
C CYS A 70 3.85 -4.43 -16.01
N ILE A 71 2.56 -4.72 -16.20
CA ILE A 71 2.04 -6.09 -16.21
C ILE A 71 2.70 -6.88 -17.33
N ILE A 72 2.73 -6.35 -18.55
CA ILE A 72 3.33 -7.03 -19.71
C ILE A 72 4.83 -7.26 -19.50
N ALA A 73 5.54 -6.27 -18.96
CA ALA A 73 6.99 -6.35 -18.79
C ALA A 73 7.42 -7.33 -17.68
N ASN A 74 6.56 -7.58 -16.69
CA ASN A 74 6.93 -8.33 -15.47
C ASN A 74 6.12 -9.61 -15.22
N ASP A 75 5.02 -9.82 -15.94
CA ASP A 75 4.11 -10.97 -15.80
C ASP A 75 3.80 -11.34 -14.33
N PRO A 76 3.20 -10.41 -13.55
CA PRO A 76 3.09 -10.57 -12.11
C PRO A 76 2.05 -11.61 -11.71
N GLU A 77 2.44 -12.54 -10.83
CA GLU A 77 1.52 -13.50 -10.21
C GLU A 77 0.63 -12.86 -9.11
N LEU A 78 1.06 -11.73 -8.53
CA LEU A 78 0.35 -11.01 -7.48
C LEU A 78 0.39 -9.51 -7.70
N ILE A 79 -0.78 -8.87 -7.66
CA ILE A 79 -0.93 -7.42 -7.66
C ILE A 79 -1.66 -6.98 -6.40
N VAL A 80 -1.13 -6.00 -5.68
CA VAL A 80 -1.81 -5.37 -4.53
C VAL A 80 -2.17 -3.93 -4.88
N CYS A 81 -3.46 -3.63 -4.92
CA CYS A 81 -3.96 -2.32 -5.27
C CYS A 81 -4.30 -1.51 -4.02
N ALA A 82 -3.45 -0.55 -3.66
CA ALA A 82 -3.61 0.25 -2.45
C ALA A 82 -3.59 1.76 -2.71
N ALA A 83 -3.94 2.19 -3.92
CA ALA A 83 -3.98 3.60 -4.27
C ALA A 83 -5.30 4.21 -3.80
N GLY A 84 -5.24 4.99 -2.71
CA GLY A 84 -6.39 5.72 -2.21
C GLY A 84 -5.99 6.93 -1.40
N HIS A 85 -6.86 7.93 -1.39
CA HIS A 85 -6.78 9.08 -0.50
C HIS A 85 -8.05 9.14 0.33
N ARG A 86 -7.92 9.40 1.64
CA ARG A 86 -9.09 9.57 2.51
C ARG A 86 -10.01 10.66 1.95
N GLY A 87 -11.30 10.34 1.84
CA GLY A 87 -12.34 11.25 1.36
C GLY A 87 -12.49 11.32 -0.15
N ASN A 88 -11.58 10.73 -0.93
CA ASN A 88 -11.66 10.66 -2.38
C ASN A 88 -12.03 9.26 -2.86
N GLN A 89 -12.58 9.17 -4.07
CA GLN A 89 -12.70 7.90 -4.76
C GLN A 89 -11.31 7.36 -5.13
N ALA A 90 -11.13 6.05 -5.02
CA ALA A 90 -9.96 5.35 -5.51
C ALA A 90 -9.94 5.42 -7.05
N PRO A 91 -8.79 5.72 -7.66
CA PRO A 91 -8.67 5.70 -9.12
C PRO A 91 -8.71 4.26 -9.63
N ILE A 92 -9.37 4.02 -10.77
CA ILE A 92 -9.24 2.75 -11.49
C ILE A 92 -7.86 2.71 -12.13
N LEU A 93 -7.06 1.70 -11.75
CA LEU A 93 -5.71 1.42 -12.27
C LEU A 93 -5.66 0.11 -13.04
N LEU A 94 -6.47 -0.87 -12.62
CA LEU A 94 -6.68 -2.11 -13.35
C LEU A 94 -8.03 -2.03 -14.05
N ASP A 95 -8.02 -1.49 -15.27
CA ASP A 95 -9.14 -1.52 -16.20
C ASP A 95 -9.21 -2.87 -16.93
N GLN A 96 -10.12 -3.01 -17.89
CA GLN A 96 -10.27 -4.25 -18.63
C GLN A 96 -8.99 -4.63 -19.41
N HIS A 97 -8.27 -3.66 -19.97
CA HIS A 97 -7.03 -3.93 -20.70
C HIS A 97 -5.95 -4.48 -19.78
N ALA A 98 -5.83 -3.94 -18.56
CA ALA A 98 -4.90 -4.47 -17.56
C ALA A 98 -5.28 -5.90 -17.12
N LEU A 99 -6.57 -6.19 -16.99
CA LEU A 99 -7.05 -7.54 -16.69
C LEU A 99 -6.80 -8.52 -17.83
N ASP A 100 -6.93 -8.08 -19.08
CA ASP A 100 -6.69 -8.92 -20.26
C ASP A 100 -5.19 -9.20 -20.49
N ALA A 101 -4.31 -8.31 -20.01
CA ALA A 101 -2.86 -8.48 -20.09
C ALA A 101 -2.29 -9.48 -19.06
N LEU A 102 -3.08 -9.87 -18.05
CA LEU A 102 -2.62 -10.76 -16.99
C LEU A 102 -2.70 -12.24 -17.37
N THR A 103 -1.69 -13.00 -16.95
CA THR A 103 -1.67 -14.45 -17.08
C THR A 103 -2.68 -15.12 -16.14
N ALA A 104 -3.32 -16.19 -16.60
CA ALA A 104 -4.24 -16.99 -15.80
C ALA A 104 -3.57 -17.49 -14.51
N GLY A 105 -4.29 -17.41 -13.39
CA GLY A 105 -3.76 -17.72 -12.06
C GLY A 105 -3.23 -16.52 -11.28
N ALA A 106 -3.05 -15.36 -11.93
CA ALA A 106 -2.70 -14.13 -11.23
C ALA A 106 -3.75 -13.76 -10.15
N VAL A 107 -3.26 -13.22 -9.04
CA VAL A 107 -4.08 -12.79 -7.91
C VAL A 107 -4.02 -11.28 -7.76
N ILE A 108 -5.18 -10.64 -7.65
CA ILE A 108 -5.32 -9.21 -7.33
C ILE A 108 -5.89 -9.09 -5.93
N VAL A 109 -5.23 -8.33 -5.07
CA VAL A 109 -5.72 -7.94 -3.75
C VAL A 109 -5.98 -6.45 -3.74
N ASP A 110 -7.25 -6.07 -3.65
CA ASP A 110 -7.67 -4.67 -3.67
C ASP A 110 -8.36 -4.30 -2.36
N PRO A 111 -7.64 -3.80 -1.33
CA PRO A 111 -8.24 -3.29 -0.09
C PRO A 111 -9.04 -1.99 -0.24
N THR A 112 -9.11 -1.37 -1.43
CA THR A 112 -9.67 -0.03 -1.62
C THR A 112 -11.14 -0.03 -2.07
N ALA A 113 -11.81 -1.18 -2.15
CA ALA A 113 -13.17 -1.27 -2.69
C ALA A 113 -14.20 -0.35 -1.99
N LYS A 114 -14.03 -0.09 -0.68
CA LYS A 114 -14.90 0.87 0.03
C LYS A 114 -14.80 2.30 -0.48
N ALA A 115 -13.70 2.65 -1.13
CA ALA A 115 -13.46 3.95 -1.76
C ALA A 115 -13.70 3.90 -3.28
N GLY A 116 -14.25 2.81 -3.83
CA GLY A 116 -14.47 2.64 -5.27
C GLY A 116 -13.63 1.52 -5.90
N GLY A 117 -12.52 1.13 -5.25
CA GLY A 117 -11.61 0.11 -5.77
C GLY A 117 -10.62 0.66 -6.80
N ASN A 118 -9.47 0.00 -6.91
CA ASN A 118 -8.50 0.27 -7.95
C ASN A 118 -8.66 -0.67 -9.15
N CYS A 119 -9.34 -1.79 -8.98
CA CYS A 119 -9.67 -2.73 -10.05
C CYS A 119 -11.16 -2.67 -10.38
N ILE A 120 -11.49 -2.57 -11.66
CA ILE A 120 -12.86 -2.47 -12.16
C ILE A 120 -13.74 -3.67 -11.76
N ALA A 121 -13.12 -4.84 -11.54
CA ALA A 121 -13.79 -6.08 -11.18
C ALA A 121 -13.78 -6.36 -9.67
N THR A 122 -13.31 -5.43 -8.83
CA THR A 122 -13.30 -5.61 -7.38
C THR A 122 -14.72 -5.61 -6.81
N VAL A 123 -15.07 -6.68 -6.09
CA VAL A 123 -16.34 -6.79 -5.35
C VAL A 123 -16.07 -6.73 -3.84
N PRO A 124 -16.67 -5.76 -3.11
CA PRO A 124 -16.48 -5.65 -1.66
C PRO A 124 -16.83 -6.93 -0.89
N ASN A 125 -15.90 -7.34 -0.05
CA ASN A 125 -15.94 -8.51 0.85
C ASN A 125 -16.09 -9.86 0.13
N THR A 126 -15.60 -9.95 -1.10
CA THR A 126 -15.68 -11.17 -1.90
C THR A 126 -14.32 -11.54 -2.46
N THR A 127 -14.18 -12.82 -2.80
CA THR A 127 -13.13 -13.28 -3.69
C THR A 127 -13.82 -13.77 -4.96
N VAL A 128 -13.52 -13.13 -6.09
CA VAL A 128 -14.09 -13.44 -7.41
C VAL A 128 -13.02 -14.10 -8.25
N VAL A 129 -13.39 -15.12 -9.03
CA VAL A 129 -12.53 -15.68 -10.06
C VAL A 129 -13.14 -15.32 -11.41
N LEU A 130 -12.38 -14.63 -12.25
CA LEU A 130 -12.81 -14.22 -13.58
C LEU A 130 -12.70 -15.39 -14.57
N PRO A 131 -13.42 -15.36 -15.73
CA PRO A 131 -13.34 -16.42 -16.74
C PRO A 131 -11.94 -16.66 -17.31
N ASN A 132 -11.09 -15.64 -17.31
CA ASN A 132 -9.68 -15.74 -17.72
C ASN A 132 -8.75 -16.31 -16.62
N GLY A 133 -9.31 -16.79 -15.49
CA GLY A 133 -8.57 -17.47 -14.43
C GLY A 133 -7.91 -16.55 -13.41
N ILE A 134 -8.15 -15.23 -13.48
CA ILE A 134 -7.63 -14.26 -12.50
C ILE A 134 -8.49 -14.30 -11.24
N THR A 135 -7.84 -14.31 -10.07
CA THR A 135 -8.52 -14.23 -8.77
C THR A 135 -8.44 -12.81 -8.22
N ILE A 136 -9.56 -12.22 -7.84
CA ILE A 136 -9.63 -10.87 -7.27
C ILE A 136 -10.21 -10.96 -5.86
N ALA A 137 -9.47 -10.51 -4.87
CA ALA A 137 -9.85 -10.58 -3.47
C ALA A 137 -9.93 -9.19 -2.83
N HIS A 138 -11.02 -8.96 -2.11
CA HIS A 138 -11.15 -7.85 -1.17
C HIS A 138 -11.68 -8.35 0.18
N ARG A 139 -11.13 -7.82 1.28
CA ARG A 139 -11.73 -7.87 2.62
C ARG A 139 -11.70 -6.47 3.24
N SER A 140 -12.82 -6.06 3.83
CA SER A 140 -12.99 -4.72 4.43
C SER A 140 -12.05 -4.43 5.61
N ASN A 141 -11.48 -5.46 6.23
CA ASN A 141 -10.65 -5.35 7.43
C ASN A 141 -9.68 -6.53 7.51
N TYR A 142 -8.73 -6.60 6.58
CA TYR A 142 -7.67 -7.62 6.60
C TYR A 142 -6.97 -7.77 7.98
N PRO A 143 -6.67 -6.69 8.74
CA PRO A 143 -6.08 -6.84 10.07
C PRO A 143 -6.91 -7.66 11.06
N ALA A 144 -8.25 -7.67 10.96
CA ALA A 144 -9.11 -8.44 11.86
C ALA A 144 -8.92 -9.96 11.73
N GLU A 145 -8.46 -10.45 10.58
CA GLU A 145 -8.11 -11.86 10.37
C GLU A 145 -6.80 -12.27 11.07
N ARG A 146 -6.02 -11.29 11.55
CA ARG A 146 -4.75 -11.49 12.27
C ARG A 146 -4.75 -10.74 13.61
N PRO A 147 -5.70 -11.03 14.51
CA PRO A 147 -6.01 -10.18 15.67
C PRO A 147 -4.83 -10.03 16.63
N HIS A 148 -4.04 -11.08 16.86
CA HIS A 148 -2.88 -10.99 17.76
C HIS A 148 -1.81 -10.00 17.24
N ALA A 149 -1.47 -10.06 15.95
CA ALA A 149 -0.48 -9.17 15.35
C ALA A 149 -1.02 -7.73 15.26
N ALA A 150 -2.26 -7.57 14.82
CA ALA A 150 -2.92 -6.27 14.70
C ALA A 150 -3.03 -5.56 16.06
N SER A 151 -3.52 -6.26 17.10
CA SER A 151 -3.64 -5.71 18.44
C SER A 151 -2.29 -5.34 19.05
N ARG A 152 -1.25 -6.15 18.81
CA ARG A 152 0.11 -5.81 19.27
C ARG A 152 0.63 -4.53 18.63
N ALA A 153 0.49 -4.38 17.31
CA ALA A 153 0.93 -3.19 16.59
C ALA A 153 0.16 -1.94 17.04
N TYR A 154 -1.17 -2.03 17.12
CA TYR A 154 -2.03 -0.94 17.57
C TYR A 154 -1.77 -0.56 19.04
N GLY A 155 -1.65 -1.56 19.91
CA GLY A 155 -1.35 -1.38 21.33
C GLY A 155 0.00 -0.73 21.55
N ALA A 156 1.06 -1.18 20.86
CA ALA A 156 2.38 -0.58 20.96
C ALA A 156 2.38 0.93 20.63
N ALA A 157 1.74 1.30 19.51
CA ALA A 157 1.64 2.71 19.10
C ALA A 157 0.79 3.53 20.09
N THR A 158 -0.35 3.00 20.54
CA THR A 158 -1.26 3.67 21.47
C THR A 158 -0.62 3.86 22.85
N THR A 159 0.01 2.81 23.38
CA THR A 159 0.70 2.86 24.67
C THR A 159 1.85 3.87 24.63
N ALA A 160 2.67 3.88 23.57
CA ALA A 160 3.74 4.87 23.43
C ALA A 160 3.19 6.31 23.46
N GLN A 161 2.09 6.57 22.75
CA GLN A 161 1.43 7.88 22.76
C GLN A 161 0.88 8.25 24.14
N ILE A 162 0.23 7.32 24.85
CA ILE A 162 -0.33 7.55 26.19
C ILE A 162 0.78 7.84 27.20
N LEU A 163 1.86 7.06 27.20
CA LEU A 163 2.98 7.26 28.12
C LEU A 163 3.63 8.64 27.93
N GLY A 164 3.67 9.17 26.71
CA GLY A 164 4.16 10.53 26.44
C GLY A 164 3.27 11.64 26.99
N LEU A 165 2.03 11.36 27.40
CA LEU A 165 1.13 12.33 28.04
C LEU A 165 1.30 12.36 29.56
N ILE A 166 1.89 11.34 30.16
CA ILE A 166 2.12 11.28 31.60
C ILE A 166 3.31 12.19 31.91
N PRO A 167 3.13 13.26 32.71
CA PRO A 167 4.23 14.13 33.06
C PRO A 167 5.28 13.32 33.83
N LEU A 168 6.54 13.38 33.38
CA LEU A 168 7.65 12.87 34.15
C LEU A 168 7.65 13.60 35.49
N SER A 169 7.39 12.90 36.59
CA SER A 169 7.58 13.48 37.92
C SER A 169 9.05 13.86 38.05
N PRO A 170 9.41 15.13 38.34
CA PRO A 170 10.78 15.46 38.63
C PRO A 170 11.16 14.81 39.97
N GLY A 171 12.03 13.80 39.91
CA GLY A 171 12.62 13.18 41.10
C GLY A 171 12.13 11.76 41.41
N ARG A 172 12.84 10.77 40.86
CA ARG A 172 13.45 9.68 41.65
C ARG A 172 14.92 9.63 41.32
#